data_AF-A0A2U3N4U4-F1
#
_entry.id   AF-A0A2U3N4U4-F1
#
_cell.length_a   1.000
_cell.length_b   1.000
_cell.length_c   1.000
_cell.angle_alpha   90.00
_cell.angle_beta   90.00
_cell.angle_gamma   90.00
#
_symmetry.space_group_name_H-M   'P 1'
#
loop_
_entity.id
_entity.type
_entity.pdbx_description
1 polymer ?
#
loop_
_entity_poly.entity_id
_entity_poly.type
_entity_poly.pdbx_seq_one_letter_code
_entity_poly.pdbx_strand_id
1 'polypeptide(L)'
;IGNGGFGGTGGAGGSGGGHGGAGGNGSLVSIGGAGGAGGASVNGAGGNGGNGGADGLLLGNGGAGGAGGSSINGVGGDGGTGGQALLIGNGGNGGNPGTGVGLGHTGAGGRAGVVLGVDGFNAPASTSPLHNLQQQVLKAIDAPVQAVTGRPLFANGVPGAAGTGQPGGDGGWLLGDGGAGGSGGSGLPGGAGGTGGFAGAPGNGGAGGNSTTGNGGVGGAGGTAPADNGGTGGAGGLTTAPGAAGGAGGAGGPSGLFSYGGTGGAGGTAFG
;
A
#
# COMPACT_ATOMS: atom_id res chain seq x y z
N ILE A 1 -17.36 -15.81 -7.55
CA ILE A 1 -15.98 -15.82 -6.99
C ILE A 1 -15.13 -15.12 -8.03
N GLY A 2 -14.56 -13.96 -7.69
CA GLY A 2 -13.80 -13.15 -8.64
C GLY A 2 -13.18 -11.99 -7.88
N ASN A 3 -11.85 -11.97 -7.83
CA ASN A 3 -11.09 -10.93 -7.18
C ASN A 3 -11.06 -9.67 -8.06
N GLY A 4 -10.96 -8.51 -7.42
CA GLY A 4 -10.78 -7.24 -8.10
C GLY A 4 -9.44 -7.14 -8.83
N GLY A 5 -9.45 -6.57 -10.03
CA GLY A 5 -8.22 -6.28 -10.78
C GLY A 5 -7.38 -5.19 -10.11
N PHE A 6 -6.06 -5.25 -10.25
CA PHE A 6 -5.18 -4.18 -9.79
C PHE A 6 -5.35 -2.91 -10.62
N GLY A 7 -5.22 -1.76 -9.97
CA GLY A 7 -5.20 -0.45 -10.64
C GLY A 7 -3.90 -0.24 -11.44
N GLY A 8 -4.00 0.42 -12.59
CA GLY A 8 -2.84 0.76 -13.42
C GLY A 8 -1.96 1.85 -12.79
N THR A 9 -0.65 1.82 -13.06
CA THR A 9 0.28 2.86 -12.58
C THR A 9 0.12 4.17 -13.35
N GLY A 10 0.23 5.30 -12.66
CA GLY A 10 0.27 6.62 -13.28
C GLY A 10 1.57 6.87 -14.06
N GLY A 11 1.47 7.60 -15.18
CA GLY A 11 2.63 7.97 -15.99
C GLY A 11 3.50 9.06 -15.36
N ALA A 12 4.79 9.05 -15.63
CA ALA A 12 5.69 10.14 -15.22
C ALA A 12 5.51 11.39 -16.10
N GLY A 13 5.68 12.59 -15.52
CA GLY A 13 5.52 13.84 -16.27
C GLY A 13 6.36 15.02 -15.75
N GLY A 14 6.79 15.89 -16.67
CA GLY A 14 7.63 17.06 -16.31
C GLY A 14 6.89 18.09 -15.45
N SER A 15 5.58 18.27 -15.67
CA SER A 15 4.75 19.30 -15.01
C SER A 15 3.78 18.74 -13.96
N GLY A 16 3.81 17.42 -13.74
CA GLY A 16 2.93 16.71 -12.82
C GLY A 16 2.91 15.21 -13.14
N GLY A 17 2.73 14.38 -12.11
CA GLY A 17 2.62 12.93 -12.26
C GLY A 17 1.18 12.51 -12.55
N GLY A 18 1.00 11.49 -13.38
CA GLY A 18 -0.32 10.89 -13.62
C GLY A 18 -0.83 10.16 -12.38
N HIS A 19 -2.14 10.14 -12.16
CA HIS A 19 -2.73 9.41 -11.04
C HIS A 19 -2.69 7.89 -11.27
N GLY A 20 -2.58 7.15 -10.18
CA GLY A 20 -2.80 5.71 -10.20
C GLY A 20 -4.28 5.37 -10.43
N GLY A 21 -4.54 4.30 -11.18
CA GLY A 21 -5.89 3.78 -11.40
C GLY A 21 -6.46 3.14 -10.13
N ALA A 22 -7.78 3.17 -9.97
CA ALA A 22 -8.44 2.48 -8.87
C ALA A 22 -8.33 0.95 -9.05
N GLY A 23 -8.25 0.23 -7.93
CA GLY A 23 -8.44 -1.21 -7.90
C GLY A 23 -9.89 -1.58 -8.17
N GLY A 24 -10.12 -2.71 -8.82
CA GLY A 24 -11.45 -3.26 -9.04
C GLY A 24 -12.07 -3.79 -7.75
N ASN A 25 -13.39 -3.74 -7.66
CA ASN A 25 -14.10 -4.32 -6.52
C ASN A 25 -14.16 -5.85 -6.62
N GLY A 26 -14.24 -6.51 -5.46
CA GLY A 26 -14.63 -7.90 -5.35
C GLY A 26 -16.11 -8.15 -5.67
N SER A 27 -16.54 -9.42 -5.68
CA SER A 27 -17.91 -9.86 -5.97
C SER A 27 -18.68 -10.34 -4.72
N LEU A 28 -18.68 -11.65 -4.39
CA LEU A 28 -19.42 -12.19 -3.23
C LEU A 28 -18.47 -12.75 -2.17
N VAL A 29 -17.58 -13.64 -2.61
CA VAL A 29 -16.42 -14.14 -1.87
C VAL A 29 -15.22 -13.82 -2.77
N SER A 30 -14.42 -12.85 -2.37
CA SER A 30 -13.47 -12.18 -3.25
C SER A 30 -12.56 -11.29 -2.43
N ILE A 31 -11.55 -10.69 -3.04
CA ILE A 31 -10.80 -9.60 -2.41
C ILE A 31 -10.79 -8.40 -3.35
N GLY A 32 -10.77 -7.20 -2.79
CA GLY A 32 -10.62 -5.95 -3.54
C GLY A 32 -9.23 -5.84 -4.18
N GLY A 33 -9.17 -5.31 -5.39
CA GLY A 33 -7.90 -5.06 -6.07
C GLY A 33 -7.15 -3.90 -5.42
N ALA A 34 -5.82 -3.97 -5.32
CA ALA A 34 -5.03 -2.83 -4.86
C ALA A 34 -5.08 -1.68 -5.89
N GLY A 35 -5.06 -0.44 -5.40
CA GLY A 35 -4.93 0.75 -6.24
C GLY A 35 -3.54 0.87 -6.85
N GLY A 36 -3.46 1.47 -8.04
CA GLY A 36 -2.20 1.70 -8.73
C GLY A 36 -1.38 2.81 -8.10
N ALA A 37 -0.05 2.74 -8.21
CA ALA A 37 0.84 3.81 -7.77
C ALA A 37 0.67 5.07 -8.64
N GLY A 38 0.79 6.25 -8.04
CA GLY A 38 0.89 7.51 -8.75
C GLY A 38 2.23 7.68 -9.47
N GLY A 39 2.21 8.43 -10.57
CA GLY A 39 3.38 8.69 -11.40
C GLY A 39 4.31 9.76 -10.83
N ALA A 40 5.59 9.68 -11.16
CA ALA A 40 6.60 10.64 -10.71
C ALA A 40 6.52 11.97 -11.48
N SER A 41 7.10 13.04 -10.91
CA SER A 41 7.19 14.34 -11.57
C SER A 41 8.51 15.09 -11.34
N VAL A 42 8.84 16.04 -12.22
CA VAL A 42 10.01 16.91 -12.07
C VAL A 42 9.62 18.22 -11.38
N ASN A 43 8.73 18.99 -12.00
CA ASN A 43 8.42 20.37 -11.60
C ASN A 43 7.02 20.52 -10.99
N GLY A 44 6.15 19.53 -11.17
CA GLY A 44 4.81 19.52 -10.59
C GLY A 44 4.70 18.67 -9.32
N ALA A 45 3.47 18.49 -8.83
CA ALA A 45 3.21 17.50 -7.81
C ALA A 45 3.35 16.08 -8.38
N GLY A 46 3.78 15.14 -7.54
CA GLY A 46 3.65 13.73 -7.85
C GLY A 46 2.18 13.34 -8.03
N GLY A 47 1.91 12.34 -8.84
CA GLY A 47 0.54 11.87 -9.04
C GLY A 47 0.01 11.18 -7.80
N ASN A 48 -1.25 11.38 -7.45
CA ASN A 48 -1.85 10.64 -6.34
C ASN A 48 -1.95 9.13 -6.65
N GLY A 49 -1.86 8.30 -5.61
CA GLY A 49 -2.16 6.88 -5.71
C GLY A 49 -3.64 6.62 -5.98
N GLY A 50 -3.93 5.50 -6.64
CA GLY A 50 -5.30 5.04 -6.87
C GLY A 50 -5.91 4.43 -5.60
N ASN A 51 -7.23 4.53 -5.46
CA ASN A 51 -7.92 3.89 -4.33
C ASN A 51 -7.93 2.37 -4.51
N GLY A 52 -7.85 1.64 -3.40
CA GLY A 52 -8.12 0.21 -3.37
C GLY A 52 -9.59 -0.08 -3.63
N GLY A 53 -9.86 -1.19 -4.31
CA GLY A 53 -11.22 -1.67 -4.56
C GLY A 53 -11.85 -2.19 -3.27
N ALA A 54 -13.17 -2.04 -3.15
CA ALA A 54 -13.89 -2.65 -2.04
C ALA A 54 -13.89 -4.17 -2.16
N ASP A 55 -14.06 -4.85 -1.03
CA ASP A 55 -14.45 -6.26 -1.03
C ASP A 55 -15.84 -6.44 -1.68
N GLY A 56 -16.17 -7.68 -2.02
CA GLY A 56 -17.52 -8.15 -2.26
C GLY A 56 -18.44 -8.11 -1.05
N LEU A 57 -19.61 -8.75 -1.20
CA LEU A 57 -20.72 -8.61 -0.24
C LEU A 57 -20.55 -9.44 1.05
N LEU A 58 -19.88 -10.61 1.02
CA LEU A 58 -19.96 -11.60 2.10
C LEU A 58 -18.63 -11.90 2.82
N LEU A 59 -17.56 -12.22 2.09
CA LEU A 59 -16.26 -12.61 2.66
C LEU A 59 -15.12 -12.03 1.82
N GLY A 60 -14.24 -11.25 2.46
CA GLY A 60 -13.03 -10.76 1.82
C GLY A 60 -12.46 -9.44 2.32
N ASN A 61 -11.23 -9.18 1.91
CA ASN A 61 -10.48 -7.99 2.30
C ASN A 61 -10.64 -6.87 1.27
N GLY A 62 -10.73 -5.64 1.74
CA GLY A 62 -10.61 -4.46 0.90
C GLY A 62 -9.19 -4.34 0.33
N GLY A 63 -9.08 -3.83 -0.89
CA GLY A 63 -7.78 -3.64 -1.53
C GLY A 63 -6.99 -2.51 -0.88
N ALA A 64 -5.67 -2.64 -0.82
CA ALA A 64 -4.80 -1.56 -0.36
C ALA A 64 -4.84 -0.35 -1.32
N GLY A 65 -4.72 0.86 -0.78
CA GLY A 65 -4.51 2.07 -1.56
C GLY A 65 -3.15 2.08 -2.25
N GLY A 66 -3.08 2.67 -3.43
CA GLY A 66 -1.83 2.87 -4.16
C GLY A 66 -0.96 3.94 -3.50
N ALA A 67 0.36 3.81 -3.61
CA ALA A 67 1.28 4.84 -3.13
C ALA A 67 1.18 6.12 -4.00
N GLY A 68 1.38 7.28 -3.38
CA GLY A 68 1.57 8.54 -4.10
C GLY A 68 2.89 8.54 -4.88
N GLY A 69 2.91 9.23 -6.00
CA GLY A 69 4.08 9.41 -6.86
C GLY A 69 5.03 10.45 -6.30
N SER A 70 6.33 10.29 -6.59
CA SER A 70 7.37 11.20 -6.10
C SER A 70 7.51 12.46 -6.98
N SER A 71 8.10 13.53 -6.45
CA SER A 71 8.47 14.75 -7.18
C SER A 71 9.89 15.20 -6.84
N ILE A 72 10.57 15.92 -7.73
CA ILE A 72 11.89 16.53 -7.46
C ILE A 72 11.72 17.93 -6.89
N ASN A 73 11.05 18.82 -7.63
CA ASN A 73 10.90 20.23 -7.27
C ASN A 73 9.51 20.57 -6.70
N GLY A 74 8.55 19.65 -6.79
CA GLY A 74 7.21 19.79 -6.23
C GLY A 74 6.96 18.88 -5.03
N VAL A 75 5.75 18.94 -4.50
CA VAL A 75 5.30 18.03 -3.42
C VAL A 75 5.10 16.62 -3.94
N GLY A 76 5.25 15.62 -3.07
CA GLY A 76 4.83 14.27 -3.38
C GLY A 76 3.31 14.15 -3.53
N GLY A 77 2.86 13.18 -4.30
CA GLY A 77 1.43 12.88 -4.44
C GLY A 77 0.86 12.25 -3.18
N ASP A 78 -0.44 12.38 -2.97
CA ASP A 78 -1.14 11.73 -1.87
C ASP A 78 -1.23 10.21 -2.10
N GLY A 79 -1.23 9.43 -1.02
CA GLY A 79 -1.57 8.01 -1.08
C GLY A 79 -3.07 7.80 -1.33
N GLY A 80 -3.43 6.76 -2.08
CA GLY A 80 -4.81 6.38 -2.31
C GLY A 80 -5.50 5.82 -1.07
N THR A 81 -6.82 5.90 -0.99
CA THR A 81 -7.54 5.30 0.15
C THR A 81 -7.61 3.78 0.02
N GLY A 82 -7.62 3.06 1.14
CA GLY A 82 -7.91 1.64 1.17
C GLY A 82 -9.39 1.32 0.91
N GLY A 83 -9.64 0.13 0.37
CA GLY A 83 -10.98 -0.39 0.11
C GLY A 83 -11.67 -0.86 1.38
N GLN A 84 -12.99 -0.76 1.40
CA GLN A 84 -13.81 -1.21 2.54
C GLN A 84 -14.08 -2.72 2.43
N ALA A 85 -14.20 -3.42 3.55
CA ALA A 85 -14.86 -4.74 3.63
C ALA A 85 -16.30 -4.59 4.15
N LEU A 86 -17.20 -5.51 3.79
CA LEU A 86 -18.63 -5.36 4.12
C LEU A 86 -19.10 -6.20 5.30
N LEU A 87 -19.08 -7.53 5.19
CA LEU A 87 -19.60 -8.42 6.25
C LEU A 87 -18.46 -9.04 7.07
N ILE A 88 -17.58 -9.80 6.44
CA ILE A 88 -16.42 -10.42 7.08
C ILE A 88 -15.17 -10.11 6.25
N GLY A 89 -14.17 -9.51 6.88
CA GLY A 89 -12.85 -9.24 6.29
C GLY A 89 -12.28 -7.89 6.71
N ASN A 90 -11.00 -7.69 6.45
CA ASN A 90 -10.26 -6.50 6.83
C ASN A 90 -10.53 -5.36 5.83
N GLY A 91 -10.55 -4.13 6.35
CA GLY A 91 -10.48 -2.97 5.49
C GLY A 91 -9.04 -2.82 4.98
N GLY A 92 -8.89 -2.43 3.72
CA GLY A 92 -7.56 -2.26 3.12
C GLY A 92 -6.81 -1.09 3.74
N ASN A 93 -5.48 -1.22 3.85
CA ASN A 93 -4.61 -0.14 4.27
C ASN A 93 -4.61 1.04 3.27
N GLY A 94 -4.52 2.27 3.78
CA GLY A 94 -4.27 3.45 2.95
C GLY A 94 -2.86 3.43 2.34
N GLY A 95 -2.69 4.10 1.21
CA GLY A 95 -1.40 4.22 0.54
C GLY A 95 -0.44 5.17 1.24
N ASN A 96 0.86 4.89 1.12
CA ASN A 96 1.90 5.81 1.58
C ASN A 96 1.99 7.05 0.66
N PRO A 97 2.38 8.22 1.20
CA PRO A 97 2.56 9.41 0.41
C PRO A 97 3.81 9.32 -0.47
N GLY A 98 3.78 10.05 -1.59
CA GLY A 98 4.94 10.31 -2.41
C GLY A 98 5.94 11.25 -1.73
N THR A 99 7.20 11.18 -2.14
CA THR A 99 8.26 12.09 -1.68
C THR A 99 8.38 13.32 -2.58
N GLY A 100 8.91 14.42 -2.07
CA GLY A 100 9.12 15.66 -2.80
C GLY A 100 9.70 16.74 -1.89
N VAL A 101 9.66 18.00 -2.32
CA VAL A 101 10.04 19.13 -1.42
C VAL A 101 9.11 19.24 -0.21
N GLY A 102 7.93 18.65 -0.30
CA GLY A 102 7.07 18.26 0.81
C GLY A 102 6.49 16.86 0.56
N LEU A 103 6.18 16.13 1.63
CA LEU A 103 5.47 14.85 1.51
C LEU A 103 4.01 15.10 1.10
N GLY A 104 3.46 14.17 0.32
CA GLY A 104 2.00 14.06 0.20
C GLY A 104 1.37 13.58 1.52
N HIS A 105 0.05 13.43 1.53
CA HIS A 105 -0.67 12.85 2.65
C HIS A 105 -0.79 11.34 2.54
N THR A 106 -0.78 10.66 3.70
CA THR A 106 -1.13 9.23 3.76
C THR A 106 -2.59 9.02 3.42
N GLY A 107 -2.89 8.00 2.63
CA GLY A 107 -4.25 7.59 2.35
C GLY A 107 -4.99 7.15 3.62
N ALA A 108 -6.30 7.34 3.64
CA ALA A 108 -7.16 6.78 4.68
C ALA A 108 -7.32 5.27 4.47
N GLY A 109 -7.34 4.48 5.54
CA GLY A 109 -7.69 3.07 5.49
C GLY A 109 -9.18 2.84 5.24
N GLY A 110 -9.52 1.65 4.77
CA GLY A 110 -10.91 1.18 4.70
C GLY A 110 -11.37 0.62 6.04
N ARG A 111 -12.67 0.62 6.29
CA ARG A 111 -13.32 -0.07 7.40
C ARG A 111 -13.41 -1.56 7.10
N ALA A 112 -13.31 -2.35 8.16
CA ALA A 112 -13.57 -3.77 8.15
C ALA A 112 -15.04 -4.10 8.02
N GLY A 113 -15.30 -5.39 7.77
CA GLY A 113 -16.63 -5.97 7.83
C GLY A 113 -17.26 -5.87 9.23
N VAL A 114 -18.59 -5.77 9.24
CA VAL A 114 -19.42 -5.52 10.44
C VAL A 114 -19.50 -6.71 11.39
N VAL A 115 -19.10 -7.92 10.96
CA VAL A 115 -19.14 -9.14 11.77
C VAL A 115 -17.76 -9.49 12.31
N LEU A 116 -16.74 -9.51 11.44
CA LEU A 116 -15.34 -9.80 11.80
C LEU A 116 -14.41 -9.10 10.82
N GLY A 117 -13.29 -8.57 11.33
CA GLY A 117 -12.26 -7.94 10.50
C GLY A 117 -11.56 -6.79 11.21
N VAL A 118 -10.34 -6.49 10.77
CA VAL A 118 -9.52 -5.37 11.26
C VAL A 118 -9.67 -4.18 10.33
N ASP A 119 -10.01 -3.01 10.88
CA ASP A 119 -10.02 -1.77 10.09
C ASP A 119 -8.63 -1.52 9.50
N GLY A 120 -8.56 -1.07 8.25
CA GLY A 120 -7.32 -0.70 7.60
C GLY A 120 -6.54 0.35 8.41
N PHE A 121 -5.22 0.34 8.26
CA PHE A 121 -4.36 1.32 8.91
C PHE A 121 -4.81 2.74 8.51
N ASN A 122 -4.95 3.61 9.51
CA ASN A 122 -5.49 4.97 9.35
C ASN A 122 -6.95 5.02 8.83
N ALA A 123 -7.77 4.02 9.11
CA ALA A 123 -9.19 4.07 8.78
C ALA A 123 -9.94 5.15 9.59
N PRO A 124 -10.89 5.87 8.98
CA PRO A 124 -11.74 6.80 9.70
C PRO A 124 -12.59 6.08 10.74
N ALA A 125 -12.64 6.65 11.95
CA ALA A 125 -13.45 6.12 13.05
C ALA A 125 -14.91 5.87 12.59
N SER A 126 -15.47 4.73 13.00
CA SER A 126 -16.85 4.38 12.71
C SER A 126 -17.78 5.09 13.70
N THR A 127 -18.94 5.56 13.22
CA THR A 127 -20.01 6.08 14.07
C THR A 127 -20.94 4.97 14.57
N SER A 128 -20.76 3.73 14.12
CA SER A 128 -21.55 2.58 14.57
C SER A 128 -21.06 2.06 15.93
N PRO A 129 -21.92 1.98 16.96
CA PRO A 129 -21.55 1.39 18.25
C PRO A 129 -21.14 -0.08 18.14
N LEU A 130 -21.79 -0.84 17.24
CA LEU A 130 -21.48 -2.26 17.04
C LEU A 130 -20.09 -2.47 16.43
N HIS A 131 -19.71 -1.63 15.47
CA HIS A 131 -18.37 -1.68 14.86
C HIS A 131 -17.28 -1.35 15.88
N ASN A 132 -17.49 -0.29 16.68
CA ASN A 132 -16.53 0.08 17.73
C ASN A 132 -16.38 -1.04 18.78
N LEU A 133 -17.48 -1.69 19.17
CA LEU A 133 -17.44 -2.83 20.09
C LEU A 133 -16.66 -4.01 19.48
N GLN A 134 -16.86 -4.33 18.20
CA GLN A 134 -16.07 -5.37 17.51
C GLN A 134 -14.58 -5.06 17.58
N GLN A 135 -14.15 -3.85 17.21
CA GLN A 135 -12.72 -3.47 17.23
C GLN A 135 -12.13 -3.51 18.65
N GLN A 136 -12.93 -3.20 19.69
CA GLN A 136 -12.49 -3.32 21.08
C GLN A 136 -12.33 -4.77 21.53
N VAL A 137 -13.26 -5.65 21.14
CA VAL A 137 -13.17 -7.09 21.45
C VAL A 137 -11.93 -7.72 20.81
N LEU A 138 -11.64 -7.40 19.54
CA LEU A 138 -10.42 -7.90 18.87
C LEU A 138 -9.16 -7.48 19.62
N LYS A 139 -9.04 -6.19 19.99
CA LYS A 139 -7.90 -5.66 20.77
C LYS A 139 -7.76 -6.30 22.15
N ALA A 140 -8.87 -6.63 22.81
CA ALA A 140 -8.84 -7.29 24.12
C ALA A 140 -8.27 -8.71 24.03
N ILE A 141 -8.48 -9.40 22.90
CA ILE A 141 -7.92 -10.73 22.63
C ILE A 141 -6.43 -10.63 22.27
N ASP A 142 -5.99 -9.56 21.60
CA ASP A 142 -4.60 -9.41 21.17
C ASP A 142 -3.60 -9.27 22.33
N ALA A 143 -3.97 -8.58 23.41
CA ALA A 143 -3.08 -8.31 24.53
C ALA A 143 -2.40 -9.58 25.11
N PRO A 144 -3.13 -10.65 25.48
CA PRO A 144 -2.49 -11.88 25.96
C PRO A 144 -1.67 -12.58 24.87
N VAL A 145 -2.08 -12.54 23.59
CA VAL A 145 -1.35 -13.24 22.53
C VAL A 145 -0.05 -12.52 22.17
N GLN A 146 -0.08 -11.20 22.11
CA GLN A 146 1.11 -10.38 21.86
C GLN A 146 2.12 -10.54 23.00
N ALA A 147 1.67 -10.64 24.26
CA ALA A 147 2.54 -10.88 25.40
C ALA A 147 3.28 -12.23 25.32
N VAL A 148 2.65 -13.26 24.73
CA VAL A 148 3.24 -14.61 24.63
C VAL A 148 4.06 -14.79 23.36
N THR A 149 3.61 -14.25 22.23
CA THR A 149 4.21 -14.54 20.90
C THR A 149 4.99 -13.37 20.31
N GLY A 150 4.91 -12.18 20.91
CA GLY A 150 5.49 -10.95 20.37
C GLY A 150 4.70 -10.33 19.21
N ARG A 151 3.62 -10.97 18.75
CA ARG A 151 2.82 -10.53 17.60
C ARG A 151 1.32 -10.74 17.88
N PRO A 152 0.45 -9.74 17.61
CA PRO A 152 -0.99 -9.85 17.86
C PRO A 152 -1.65 -10.88 16.94
N LEU A 153 -2.87 -11.32 17.27
CA LEU A 153 -3.68 -12.14 16.37
C LEU A 153 -4.34 -11.29 15.28
N PHE A 154 -4.79 -10.08 15.63
CA PHE A 154 -5.67 -9.22 14.85
C PHE A 154 -5.15 -7.79 14.80
N ALA A 155 -4.14 -7.51 13.98
CA ALA A 155 -3.67 -6.14 13.80
C ALA A 155 -3.04 -5.94 12.43
N ASN A 156 -3.13 -4.72 11.90
CA ASN A 156 -2.34 -4.39 10.72
C ASN A 156 -0.90 -4.10 11.10
N GLY A 157 0.00 -4.38 10.17
CA GLY A 157 1.37 -3.95 10.22
C GLY A 157 1.49 -2.44 10.10
N VAL A 158 2.41 -1.86 10.86
CA VAL A 158 2.69 -0.42 10.81
C VAL A 158 3.39 -0.10 9.49
N PRO A 159 2.92 0.88 8.70
CA PRO A 159 3.62 1.33 7.51
C PRO A 159 5.03 1.86 7.84
N GLY A 160 5.99 1.57 6.97
CA GLY A 160 7.33 2.15 7.05
C GLY A 160 7.28 3.67 6.86
N ALA A 161 8.14 4.39 7.58
CA ALA A 161 8.16 5.85 7.52
C ALA A 161 8.55 6.35 6.11
N ALA A 162 7.80 7.33 5.58
CA ALA A 162 8.07 7.93 4.27
C ALA A 162 9.45 8.62 4.23
N GLY A 163 10.14 8.50 3.09
CA GLY A 163 11.48 9.04 2.89
C GLY A 163 12.62 8.28 3.58
N THR A 164 12.35 7.18 4.27
CA THR A 164 13.37 6.39 5.00
C THR A 164 13.76 5.08 4.31
N GLY A 165 12.91 4.58 3.40
CA GLY A 165 13.06 3.23 2.84
C GLY A 165 12.83 2.10 3.84
N GLN A 166 12.29 2.36 5.03
CA GLN A 166 12.03 1.30 6.01
C GLN A 166 10.96 0.33 5.53
N PRO A 167 11.11 -0.98 5.83
CA PRO A 167 10.09 -1.97 5.51
C PRO A 167 8.81 -1.69 6.31
N GLY A 168 7.67 -2.10 5.75
CA GLY A 168 6.42 -2.17 6.49
C GLY A 168 6.46 -3.33 7.49
N GLY A 169 5.83 -3.14 8.65
CA GLY A 169 5.66 -4.19 9.63
C GLY A 169 4.70 -5.28 9.16
N ASP A 170 4.82 -6.46 9.74
CA ASP A 170 3.89 -7.56 9.48
C ASP A 170 2.53 -7.33 10.16
N GLY A 171 1.46 -7.84 9.54
CA GLY A 171 0.13 -7.92 10.15
C GLY A 171 0.06 -8.94 11.29
N GLY A 172 -1.10 -9.16 11.88
CA GLY A 172 -1.32 -10.14 12.94
C GLY A 172 -1.12 -11.57 12.44
N TRP A 173 -1.20 -12.55 13.34
CA TRP A 173 -1.11 -13.96 12.94
C TRP A 173 -2.28 -14.41 12.08
N LEU A 174 -3.50 -13.98 12.42
CA LEU A 174 -4.73 -14.45 11.78
C LEU A 174 -5.31 -13.40 10.84
N LEU A 175 -5.65 -12.23 11.38
CA LEU A 175 -6.19 -11.10 10.61
C LEU A 175 -5.26 -9.89 10.71
N GLY A 176 -5.47 -9.00 9.75
CA GLY A 176 -4.74 -7.75 9.65
C GLY A 176 -3.69 -7.78 8.56
N ASP A 177 -3.63 -6.66 7.87
CA ASP A 177 -2.90 -6.49 6.64
C ASP A 177 -1.45 -6.09 6.92
N GLY A 178 -0.51 -6.50 6.08
CA GLY A 178 0.87 -6.03 6.13
C GLY A 178 0.98 -4.53 5.92
N GLY A 179 1.89 -3.89 6.64
CA GLY A 179 2.16 -2.46 6.50
C GLY A 179 2.80 -2.15 5.14
N ALA A 180 2.45 -1.00 4.54
CA ALA A 180 3.13 -0.55 3.33
C ALA A 180 4.60 -0.17 3.61
N GLY A 181 5.50 -0.47 2.68
CA GLY A 181 6.90 -0.08 2.77
C GLY A 181 7.07 1.44 2.65
N GLY A 182 7.95 2.02 3.46
CA GLY A 182 8.27 3.44 3.43
C GLY A 182 8.95 3.82 2.12
N SER A 183 8.61 4.98 1.56
CA SER A 183 9.31 5.51 0.39
C SER A 183 10.78 5.81 0.70
N GLY A 184 11.66 5.71 -0.29
CA GLY A 184 13.08 6.01 -0.16
C GLY A 184 13.39 7.50 -0.08
N GLY A 185 14.42 7.86 0.68
CA GLY A 185 15.04 9.19 0.63
C GLY A 185 15.84 9.39 -0.67
N SER A 186 16.49 10.55 -0.85
CA SER A 186 17.14 10.89 -2.13
C SER A 186 18.08 9.77 -2.66
N GLY A 187 17.76 9.22 -3.83
CA GLY A 187 18.47 8.11 -4.48
C GLY A 187 18.41 6.75 -3.74
N LEU A 188 17.73 6.67 -2.60
CA LEU A 188 17.64 5.47 -1.77
C LEU A 188 16.47 4.57 -2.18
N PRO A 189 16.59 3.25 -1.96
CA PRO A 189 15.51 2.32 -2.25
C PRO A 189 14.27 2.57 -1.38
N GLY A 190 13.11 2.21 -1.91
CA GLY A 190 11.89 2.05 -1.12
C GLY A 190 11.92 0.78 -0.28
N GLY A 191 11.23 0.80 0.85
CA GLY A 191 11.11 -0.34 1.75
C GLY A 191 10.18 -1.43 1.21
N ALA A 192 10.42 -2.67 1.59
CA ALA A 192 9.51 -3.76 1.26
C ALA A 192 8.17 -3.61 2.01
N GLY A 193 7.09 -4.10 1.40
CA GLY A 193 5.82 -4.27 2.09
C GLY A 193 5.89 -5.40 3.12
N GLY A 194 5.18 -5.23 4.24
CA GLY A 194 5.09 -6.24 5.28
C GLY A 194 4.21 -7.43 4.89
N THR A 195 4.39 -8.55 5.58
CA THR A 195 3.57 -9.74 5.34
C THR A 195 2.18 -9.58 5.97
N GLY A 196 1.14 -10.02 5.26
CA GLY A 196 -0.21 -10.12 5.83
C GLY A 196 -0.33 -11.27 6.82
N GLY A 197 -1.32 -11.20 7.72
CA GLY A 197 -1.75 -12.36 8.50
C GLY A 197 -2.36 -13.45 7.62
N PHE A 198 -2.77 -14.58 8.21
CA PHE A 198 -3.35 -15.70 7.46
C PHE A 198 -4.42 -15.27 6.44
N ALA A 199 -5.36 -14.41 6.86
CA ALA A 199 -6.38 -13.79 6.02
C ALA A 199 -6.25 -12.26 6.02
N GLY A 200 -5.02 -11.76 5.94
CA GLY A 200 -4.72 -10.35 5.78
C GLY A 200 -4.03 -10.05 4.46
N ALA A 201 -4.38 -8.91 3.85
CA ALA A 201 -3.74 -8.44 2.64
C ALA A 201 -2.26 -8.11 2.92
N PRO A 202 -1.38 -8.23 1.92
CA PRO A 202 0.01 -7.84 2.10
C PRO A 202 0.19 -6.32 2.06
N GLY A 203 1.33 -5.86 2.56
CA GLY A 203 1.77 -4.48 2.34
C GLY A 203 2.23 -4.24 0.91
N ASN A 204 1.96 -3.06 0.37
CA ASN A 204 2.56 -2.61 -0.89
C ASN A 204 4.02 -2.16 -0.65
N GLY A 205 4.88 -2.32 -1.65
CA GLY A 205 6.25 -1.82 -1.60
C GLY A 205 6.32 -0.29 -1.67
N GLY A 206 7.29 0.30 -0.97
CA GLY A 206 7.52 1.74 -0.97
C GLY A 206 8.14 2.23 -2.28
N ALA A 207 7.82 3.45 -2.71
CA ALA A 207 8.46 4.05 -3.87
C ALA A 207 9.96 4.30 -3.62
N GLY A 208 10.79 4.15 -4.65
CA GLY A 208 12.19 4.56 -4.63
C GLY A 208 12.32 6.09 -4.60
N GLY A 209 13.37 6.59 -3.97
CA GLY A 209 13.58 8.03 -3.85
C GLY A 209 14.22 8.66 -5.08
N ASN A 210 13.80 9.88 -5.40
CA ASN A 210 14.34 10.64 -6.52
C ASN A 210 15.78 11.11 -6.25
N SER A 211 16.57 11.39 -7.29
CA SER A 211 17.95 11.86 -7.15
C SER A 211 18.29 12.95 -8.16
N THR A 212 19.06 13.95 -7.77
CA THR A 212 19.56 15.01 -8.66
C THR A 212 21.06 14.88 -8.94
N THR A 213 21.73 13.95 -8.27
CA THR A 213 23.19 13.78 -8.32
C THR A 213 23.63 12.37 -8.71
N GLY A 214 22.71 11.41 -8.80
CA GLY A 214 22.98 10.04 -9.19
C GLY A 214 21.72 9.31 -9.60
N ASN A 215 21.74 7.98 -9.55
CA ASN A 215 20.59 7.17 -9.96
C ASN A 215 19.38 7.39 -9.04
N GLY A 216 18.18 7.20 -9.60
CA GLY A 216 16.97 7.07 -8.82
C GLY A 216 16.99 5.78 -8.00
N GLY A 217 16.40 5.82 -6.81
CA GLY A 217 16.29 4.65 -5.94
C GLY A 217 15.34 3.60 -6.52
N VAL A 218 15.61 2.32 -6.29
CA VAL A 218 14.69 1.24 -6.71
C VAL A 218 13.42 1.23 -5.86
N GLY A 219 12.30 0.84 -6.44
CA GLY A 219 11.07 0.58 -5.69
C GLY A 219 11.20 -0.65 -4.80
N GLY A 220 10.55 -0.62 -3.63
CA GLY A 220 10.50 -1.73 -2.70
C GLY A 220 9.61 -2.86 -3.21
N ALA A 221 9.89 -4.10 -2.80
CA ALA A 221 9.06 -5.25 -3.16
C ALA A 221 7.71 -5.22 -2.43
N GLY A 222 6.66 -5.75 -3.06
CA GLY A 222 5.39 -6.02 -2.38
C GLY A 222 5.51 -7.16 -1.36
N GLY A 223 4.70 -7.09 -0.31
CA GLY A 223 4.63 -8.08 0.75
C GLY A 223 3.94 -9.38 0.31
N THR A 224 4.06 -10.41 1.16
CA THR A 224 3.44 -11.71 0.94
C THR A 224 2.12 -11.82 1.70
N ALA A 225 1.17 -12.60 1.19
CA ALA A 225 -0.03 -12.97 1.92
C ALA A 225 -0.39 -14.45 1.73
N PRO A 226 -0.71 -15.19 2.81
CA PRO A 226 -1.03 -16.63 2.72
C PRO A 226 -2.35 -16.95 2.01
N ALA A 227 -3.38 -16.13 2.18
CA ALA A 227 -4.71 -16.34 1.58
C ALA A 227 -5.19 -15.19 0.66
N ASP A 228 -4.39 -14.13 0.49
CA ASP A 228 -4.71 -12.99 -0.37
C ASP A 228 -3.78 -12.90 -1.60
N ASN A 229 -4.05 -11.92 -2.47
CA ASN A 229 -3.13 -11.56 -3.55
C ASN A 229 -1.80 -11.07 -3.00
N GLY A 230 -0.71 -11.20 -3.75
CA GLY A 230 0.57 -10.59 -3.40
C GLY A 230 0.53 -9.06 -3.48
N GLY A 231 1.40 -8.39 -2.69
CA GLY A 231 1.43 -6.93 -2.62
C GLY A 231 1.99 -6.31 -3.88
N THR A 232 1.57 -5.10 -4.25
CA THR A 232 2.16 -4.45 -5.42
C THR A 232 3.58 -3.95 -5.11
N GLY A 233 4.49 -4.06 -6.07
CA GLY A 233 5.81 -3.44 -5.96
C GLY A 233 5.74 -1.91 -6.03
N GLY A 234 6.65 -1.23 -5.35
CA GLY A 234 6.76 0.21 -5.37
C GLY A 234 7.32 0.75 -6.69
N ALA A 235 6.96 1.96 -7.08
CA ALA A 235 7.55 2.61 -8.24
C ALA A 235 9.03 2.94 -8.02
N GLY A 236 9.84 2.96 -9.08
CA GLY A 236 11.22 3.43 -9.05
C GLY A 236 11.32 4.95 -8.99
N GLY A 237 12.40 5.45 -8.39
CA GLY A 237 12.69 6.86 -8.23
C GLY A 237 13.21 7.51 -9.51
N LEU A 238 13.00 8.82 -9.63
CA LEU A 238 13.43 9.63 -10.76
C LEU A 238 14.88 10.09 -10.66
N THR A 239 15.53 10.40 -11.79
CA THR A 239 16.76 11.20 -11.77
C THR A 239 16.83 12.32 -12.81
N THR A 240 17.50 13.43 -12.45
CA THR A 240 17.93 14.51 -13.36
C THR A 240 19.45 14.60 -13.50
N ALA A 241 20.20 13.66 -12.91
CA ALA A 241 21.65 13.69 -12.97
C ALA A 241 22.13 13.24 -14.37
N PRO A 242 23.04 13.99 -15.03
CA PRO A 242 23.55 13.61 -16.34
C PRO A 242 24.16 12.21 -16.36
N GLY A 243 23.69 11.36 -17.27
CA GLY A 243 24.17 9.98 -17.43
C GLY A 243 23.73 9.01 -16.34
N ALA A 244 22.85 9.43 -15.42
CA ALA A 244 22.27 8.55 -14.41
C ALA A 244 20.99 7.86 -14.92
N ALA A 245 20.66 6.72 -14.32
CA ALA A 245 19.43 5.98 -14.63
C ALA A 245 18.33 6.25 -13.58
N GLY A 246 17.08 6.25 -14.02
CA GLY A 246 15.94 6.12 -13.11
C GLY A 246 16.01 4.78 -12.37
N GLY A 247 15.40 4.72 -11.19
CA GLY A 247 15.36 3.51 -10.40
C GLY A 247 14.46 2.45 -11.02
N ALA A 248 14.79 1.17 -10.89
CA ALA A 248 13.87 0.10 -11.28
C ALA A 248 12.61 0.13 -10.40
N GLY A 249 11.49 -0.35 -10.93
CA GLY A 249 10.31 -0.65 -10.11
C GLY A 249 10.55 -1.88 -9.24
N GLY A 250 9.86 -1.94 -8.10
CA GLY A 250 9.92 -3.08 -7.19
C GLY A 250 9.17 -4.29 -7.73
N ALA A 251 9.58 -5.49 -7.34
CA ALA A 251 8.85 -6.70 -7.66
C ALA A 251 7.49 -6.74 -6.93
N GLY A 252 6.49 -7.35 -7.57
CA GLY A 252 5.27 -7.71 -6.86
C GLY A 252 5.54 -8.85 -5.87
N GLY A 253 4.70 -8.93 -4.83
CA GLY A 253 4.76 -9.97 -3.83
C GLY A 253 4.24 -11.32 -4.36
N PRO A 254 4.72 -12.45 -3.82
CA PRO A 254 4.19 -13.77 -4.13
C PRO A 254 2.73 -13.91 -3.66
N SER A 255 2.00 -14.78 -4.34
CA SER A 255 0.60 -15.10 -4.02
C SER A 255 0.45 -16.15 -2.92
N GLY A 256 -0.73 -16.14 -2.29
CA GLY A 256 -1.20 -17.23 -1.45
C GLY A 256 -1.69 -18.47 -2.23
N LEU A 257 -2.23 -19.45 -1.50
CA LEU A 257 -2.61 -20.78 -2.00
C LEU A 257 -3.69 -20.77 -3.10
N PHE A 258 -4.54 -19.73 -3.14
CA PHE A 258 -5.67 -19.62 -4.08
C PHE A 258 -5.75 -18.26 -4.81
N SER A 259 -4.64 -17.51 -4.83
CA SER A 259 -4.60 -16.11 -5.27
C SER A 259 -3.52 -15.90 -6.33
N TYR A 260 -3.43 -14.68 -6.88
CA TYR A 260 -2.40 -14.31 -7.85
C TYR A 260 -1.36 -13.36 -7.26
N GLY A 261 -0.17 -13.35 -7.88
CA GLY A 261 0.94 -12.52 -7.43
C GLY A 261 0.61 -11.04 -7.57
N GLY A 262 1.30 -10.21 -6.79
CA GLY A 262 1.22 -8.78 -6.94
C GLY A 262 1.81 -8.30 -8.26
N THR A 263 1.37 -7.16 -8.75
CA THR A 263 2.02 -6.51 -9.89
C THR A 263 3.36 -5.91 -9.49
N GLY A 264 4.34 -5.92 -10.39
CA GLY A 264 5.53 -5.10 -10.24
C GLY A 264 5.21 -3.60 -10.28
N GLY A 265 6.12 -2.80 -9.71
CA GLY A 265 6.07 -1.36 -9.79
C GLY A 265 6.60 -0.82 -11.13
N ALA A 266 6.18 0.39 -11.48
CA ALA A 266 6.72 1.09 -12.64
C ALA A 266 8.20 1.47 -12.41
N GLY A 267 9.00 1.48 -13.48
CA GLY A 267 10.35 2.04 -13.44
C GLY A 267 10.32 3.57 -13.32
N GLY A 268 11.39 4.11 -12.75
CA GLY A 268 11.68 5.54 -12.68
C GLY A 268 12.24 6.05 -14.00
N THR A 269 12.05 7.34 -14.25
CA THR A 269 12.51 8.02 -15.45
C THR A 269 13.89 8.67 -15.24
N ALA A 270 14.58 9.00 -16.33
CA ALA A 270 15.81 9.78 -16.33
C ALA A 270 15.64 10.98 -17.28
N PHE A 271 15.97 12.17 -16.80
CA PHE A 271 15.84 13.44 -17.53
C PHE A 271 17.17 14.16 -17.81
N GLY A 272 18.29 13.57 -17.39
CA GLY A 272 19.66 14.11 -17.54
C GLY A 272 20.49 13.36 -18.56
#